data_AF-A0A8J2WZ56-F1
#
_entry.id   AF-A0A8J2WZ56-F1
#
_cell.length_a   1.000
_cell.length_b   1.000
_cell.length_c   1.000
_cell.angle_alpha   90.00
_cell.angle_beta   90.00
_cell.angle_gamma   90.00
#
_symmetry.space_group_name_H-M   'P 1'
#
loop_
_entity.id
_entity.type
_entity.pdbx_description
1 polymer ?
#
loop_
_entity_poly.entity_id
_entity_poly.type
_entity_poly.pdbx_seq_one_letter_code
_entity_poly.pdbx_strand_id
1 'polypeptide(L)'
;MQQPYAHRCGPLLPVGVISLLALTAIISQSVAVPLAMCGPDGQCREEPSIPSPRTRYTAKTSALQSAWTRFHEELARRAAAYAPTQKPLLLLGDSITEAWLGTSMDEDSERARGCPEVLSDKFPDYSPLVLAISGDQTQHLLWRLQNGEWPSAVPSATVILMIGTNNLGRGHLPGETARGVVAVVNEILQRLDGASKLLVLGLLPRGDGSRILKRLCPPRCDRQGAPYSSFMPAVAKVNSDVQQAVSDLHDQRVVFADCGAV
;
A
#
# COMPACT_ATOMS: atom_id res chain seq x y z
N MET A 1 34.15 66.05 -3.91
CA MET A 1 34.66 66.32 -2.54
C MET A 1 33.50 66.24 -1.58
N GLN A 2 33.66 65.38 -0.56
CA GLN A 2 33.06 65.40 0.79
C GLN A 2 31.54 65.51 0.98
N GLN A 3 30.98 64.51 1.67
CA GLN A 3 29.74 64.63 2.45
C GLN A 3 29.89 65.65 3.60
N PRO A 4 28.79 66.09 4.22
CA PRO A 4 28.55 65.59 5.57
C PRO A 4 27.07 65.37 5.98
N TYR A 5 26.95 64.64 7.09
CA TYR A 5 25.77 64.29 7.88
C TYR A 5 25.01 65.51 8.47
N ALA A 6 23.70 65.34 8.73
CA ALA A 6 23.07 65.40 10.06
C ALA A 6 21.68 66.11 10.16
N HIS A 7 20.71 65.35 10.70
CA HIS A 7 19.55 65.67 11.56
C HIS A 7 18.48 66.70 11.19
N ARG A 8 17.21 66.25 11.22
CA ARG A 8 16.07 66.93 11.88
C ARG A 8 14.92 65.95 12.17
N CYS A 9 14.40 66.01 13.40
CA CYS A 9 13.25 65.24 13.91
C CYS A 9 11.95 66.08 13.90
N GLY A 10 10.81 65.38 13.76
CA GLY A 10 9.47 65.76 14.23
C GLY A 10 8.36 65.66 13.16
N PRO A 11 7.06 65.51 13.53
CA PRO A 11 6.44 64.84 14.67
C PRO A 11 5.47 63.69 14.25
N LEU A 12 4.94 63.01 15.28
CA LEU A 12 4.06 61.84 15.32
C LEU A 12 2.63 62.07 14.77
N LEU A 13 2.03 61.04 14.15
CA LEU A 13 0.61 60.63 14.28
C LEU A 13 0.48 59.11 13.96
N PRO A 14 -0.58 58.42 14.45
CA PRO A 14 -0.44 57.09 15.05
C PRO A 14 -0.68 55.93 14.07
N VAL A 15 0.13 54.87 14.22
CA VAL A 15 -0.19 53.54 13.69
C VAL A 15 -0.73 52.72 14.86
N GLY A 16 -1.97 52.26 14.74
CA GLY A 16 -2.61 51.39 15.70
C GLY A 16 -1.84 50.08 15.83
N VAL A 17 -1.39 49.78 17.05
CA VAL A 17 -0.85 48.47 17.43
C VAL A 17 -2.01 47.66 18.01
N ILE A 18 -2.51 46.68 17.27
CA ILE A 18 -3.24 45.56 17.85
C ILE A 18 -2.22 44.44 18.03
N SER A 19 -1.64 44.38 19.23
CA SER A 19 -0.87 43.23 19.68
C SER A 19 -1.84 42.25 20.34
N LEU A 20 -2.10 41.12 19.69
CA LEU A 20 -2.71 39.96 20.33
C LEU A 20 -1.83 38.75 20.04
N LEU A 21 -0.94 38.47 21.00
CA LEU A 21 -0.22 37.20 21.10
C LEU A 21 -1.25 36.08 21.34
N ALA A 22 -1.57 35.32 20.31
CA ALA A 22 -2.27 34.05 20.44
C ALA A 22 -1.25 32.92 20.36
N LEU A 23 -1.15 32.15 21.44
CA LEU A 23 -0.36 30.93 21.53
C LEU A 23 -0.67 29.99 20.35
N THR A 24 0.33 29.58 19.60
CA THR A 24 0.22 28.47 18.65
C THR A 24 0.18 27.16 19.45
N ALA A 25 -1.03 26.67 19.70
CA ALA A 25 -1.23 25.28 20.09
C ALA A 25 -0.80 24.38 18.94
N ILE A 26 0.15 23.47 19.20
CA ILE A 26 0.47 22.36 18.28
C ILE A 26 -0.76 21.44 18.31
N ILE A 27 -1.66 21.62 17.36
CA ILE A 27 -2.74 20.67 17.11
C ILE A 27 -2.09 19.42 16.54
N SER A 28 -1.91 18.39 17.37
CA SER A 28 -1.80 17.02 16.86
C SER A 28 -3.07 16.76 16.07
N GLN A 29 -2.98 16.86 14.74
CA GLN A 29 -4.07 16.45 13.87
C GLN A 29 -4.11 14.92 13.91
N SER A 30 -4.84 14.39 14.89
CA SER A 30 -5.39 13.05 14.79
C SER A 30 -6.27 13.04 13.55
N VAL A 31 -5.80 12.40 12.48
CA VAL A 31 -6.59 12.22 11.27
C VAL A 31 -7.77 11.34 11.66
N ALA A 32 -8.91 11.98 11.94
CA ALA A 32 -10.16 11.28 12.20
C ALA A 32 -10.57 10.60 10.89
N VAL A 33 -10.44 9.27 10.84
CA VAL A 33 -10.95 8.46 9.73
C VAL A 33 -12.45 8.74 9.61
N PRO A 34 -12.95 9.27 8.48
CA PRO A 34 -14.35 9.62 8.35
C PRO A 34 -15.23 8.38 8.53
N LEU A 35 -16.29 8.54 9.32
CA LEU A 35 -17.23 7.51 9.78
C LEU A 35 -18.06 6.81 8.66
N ALA A 36 -17.73 6.99 7.39
CA ALA A 36 -18.54 6.55 6.26
C ALA A 36 -17.97 5.31 5.54
N MET A 37 -17.45 4.34 6.29
CA MET A 37 -16.97 3.04 5.77
C MET A 37 -17.92 1.88 6.10
N CYS A 38 -18.99 2.13 6.87
CA CYS A 38 -19.93 1.11 7.32
C CYS A 38 -21.34 1.45 6.84
N GLY A 39 -22.03 0.46 6.29
CA GLY A 39 -23.41 0.61 5.87
C GLY A 39 -24.36 0.88 7.04
N PRO A 40 -25.62 1.28 6.78
CA PRO A 40 -26.66 1.46 7.81
C PRO A 40 -26.94 0.19 8.63
N ASP A 41 -26.51 -0.97 8.13
CA ASP A 41 -26.55 -2.28 8.77
C ASP A 41 -25.41 -2.51 9.77
N GLY A 42 -24.54 -1.52 9.98
CA GLY A 42 -23.36 -1.62 10.84
C GLY A 42 -22.24 -2.49 10.26
N GLN A 43 -22.35 -2.93 8.99
CA GLN A 43 -21.31 -3.71 8.33
C GLN A 43 -20.32 -2.78 7.64
N CYS A 44 -19.10 -2.76 8.16
CA CYS A 44 -17.97 -2.12 7.51
C CYS A 44 -17.46 -3.04 6.39
N ARG A 45 -18.00 -2.87 5.18
CA ARG A 45 -17.58 -3.64 4.01
C ARG A 45 -16.47 -2.88 3.33
N GLU A 46 -15.27 -3.43 3.48
CA GLU A 46 -14.11 -2.97 2.73
C GLU A 46 -14.19 -3.51 1.31
N GLU A 47 -14.41 -2.62 0.33
CA GLU A 47 -14.47 -2.99 -1.08
C GLU A 47 -13.05 -3.05 -1.67
N PRO A 48 -12.67 -4.12 -2.40
CA PRO A 48 -11.28 -4.30 -2.87
C PRO A 48 -10.71 -3.13 -3.68
N SER A 49 -11.55 -2.39 -4.41
CA SER A 49 -11.14 -1.27 -5.27
C SER A 49 -11.33 0.12 -4.64
N ILE A 50 -11.77 0.22 -3.39
CA ILE A 50 -11.99 1.49 -2.69
C ILE A 50 -10.99 1.59 -1.55
N PRO A 51 -10.17 2.66 -1.45
CA PRO A 51 -9.20 2.79 -0.38
C PRO A 51 -9.85 2.68 1.00
N SER A 52 -9.34 1.80 1.85
CA SER A 52 -9.81 1.65 3.22
C SER A 52 -8.65 1.27 4.15
N PRO A 53 -8.48 1.93 5.32
CA PRO A 53 -7.52 1.45 6.31
C PRO A 53 -7.96 0.08 6.81
N ARG A 54 -7.03 -0.73 7.33
CA ARG A 54 -7.40 -2.02 7.91
C ARG A 54 -8.27 -1.82 9.15
N THR A 55 -9.56 -2.12 9.05
CA THR A 55 -10.49 -1.93 10.16
C THR A 55 -10.50 -3.15 11.09
N ARG A 56 -11.22 -3.05 12.22
CA ARG A 56 -11.45 -4.22 13.09
C ARG A 56 -12.10 -5.40 12.35
N TYR A 57 -12.88 -5.13 11.30
CA TYR A 57 -13.52 -6.17 10.48
C TYR A 57 -12.48 -7.10 9.84
N THR A 58 -11.46 -6.55 9.18
CA THR A 58 -10.43 -7.34 8.50
C THR A 58 -9.25 -7.68 9.42
N ALA A 59 -8.94 -6.84 10.42
CA ALA A 59 -7.93 -7.13 11.43
C ALA A 59 -8.32 -8.27 12.39
N LYS A 60 -9.62 -8.56 12.58
CA LYS A 60 -10.19 -9.53 13.54
C LYS A 60 -10.06 -9.14 15.02
N THR A 61 -8.97 -8.49 15.42
CA THR A 61 -8.76 -8.03 16.80
C THR A 61 -8.25 -6.59 16.81
N SER A 62 -8.50 -5.88 17.93
CA SER A 62 -7.95 -4.54 18.14
C SER A 62 -6.42 -4.54 18.16
N ALA A 63 -5.81 -5.56 18.76
CA ALA A 63 -4.35 -5.69 18.80
C ALA A 63 -3.73 -5.77 17.40
N LEU A 64 -4.31 -6.58 16.51
CA LEU A 64 -3.84 -6.69 15.12
C LEU A 64 -4.09 -5.41 14.32
N GLN A 65 -5.20 -4.72 14.60
CA GLN A 65 -5.47 -3.40 13.99
C GLN A 65 -4.40 -2.39 14.42
N SER A 66 -4.10 -2.30 15.73
CA SER A 66 -3.06 -1.39 16.23
C SER A 66 -1.67 -1.75 15.75
N ALA A 67 -1.34 -3.04 15.63
CA ALA A 67 -0.07 -3.47 15.05
C ALA A 67 0.05 -3.03 13.58
N TRP A 68 -1.01 -3.21 12.79
CA TRP A 68 -1.06 -2.73 11.41
C TRP A 68 -0.88 -1.20 11.33
N THR A 69 -1.57 -0.44 12.17
CA THR A 69 -1.47 1.03 12.18
C THR A 69 -0.05 1.48 12.53
N ARG A 70 0.59 0.90 13.55
CA ARG A 70 1.98 1.23 13.90
C ARG A 70 2.94 0.92 12.77
N PHE A 71 2.77 -0.22 12.11
CA PHE A 71 3.67 -0.60 11.03
C PHE A 71 3.47 0.29 9.79
N HIS A 72 2.23 0.66 9.48
CA HIS A 72 1.94 1.69 8.47
C HIS A 72 2.68 3.00 8.76
N GLU A 73 2.64 3.51 10.00
CA GLU A 73 3.34 4.73 10.39
C GLU A 73 4.87 4.60 10.24
N GLU A 74 5.44 3.44 10.56
CA GLU A 74 6.86 3.14 10.32
C GLU A 74 7.20 3.12 8.84
N LEU A 75 6.40 2.43 8.01
CA LEU A 75 6.62 2.39 6.56
C LEU A 75 6.46 3.77 5.91
N ALA A 76 5.54 4.60 6.39
CA ALA A 76 5.38 5.99 5.94
C ALA A 76 6.62 6.83 6.28
N ARG A 77 7.21 6.63 7.48
CA ARG A 77 8.49 7.26 7.85
C ARG A 77 9.63 6.77 6.96
N ARG A 78 9.72 5.48 6.66
CA ARG A 78 10.72 4.92 5.74
C ARG A 78 10.56 5.47 4.33
N ALA A 79 9.33 5.57 3.82
CA ALA A 79 9.04 6.16 2.52
C ALA A 79 9.44 7.64 2.46
N ALA A 80 9.12 8.43 3.49
CA ALA A 80 9.51 9.84 3.56
C ALA A 80 11.04 10.04 3.64
N ALA A 81 11.75 9.12 4.30
CA ALA A 81 13.21 9.16 4.44
C ALA A 81 13.97 8.46 3.29
N TYR A 82 13.25 7.88 2.33
CA TYR A 82 13.87 7.08 1.27
C TYR A 82 14.69 7.95 0.32
N ALA A 83 16.01 7.78 0.39
CA ALA A 83 16.99 8.45 -0.45
C ALA A 83 17.91 7.39 -1.07
N PRO A 84 17.52 6.78 -2.21
CA PRO A 84 18.25 5.65 -2.78
C PRO A 84 19.64 6.08 -3.26
N THR A 85 20.66 5.31 -2.88
CA THR A 85 22.05 5.49 -3.33
C THR A 85 22.35 4.74 -4.63
N GLN A 86 21.44 3.85 -5.05
CA GLN A 86 21.49 3.02 -6.25
C GLN A 86 20.16 3.11 -7.01
N LYS A 87 19.89 2.22 -7.97
CA LYS A 87 18.63 2.24 -8.74
C LYS A 87 17.45 2.04 -7.77
N PRO A 88 16.42 2.91 -7.79
CA PRO A 88 15.32 2.75 -6.86
C PRO A 88 14.48 1.52 -7.17
N LEU A 89 14.20 0.71 -6.15
CA LEU A 89 13.33 -0.47 -6.24
C LEU A 89 12.27 -0.40 -5.15
N LEU A 90 11.00 -0.23 -5.52
CA LEU A 90 9.89 -0.27 -4.57
C LEU A 90 9.21 -1.64 -4.66
N LEU A 91 9.13 -2.36 -3.54
CA LEU A 91 8.44 -3.64 -3.44
C LEU A 91 7.14 -3.44 -2.66
N LEU A 92 6.01 -3.55 -3.34
CA LEU A 92 4.68 -3.31 -2.78
C LEU A 92 3.90 -4.62 -2.68
N GLY A 93 3.23 -4.86 -1.55
CA GLY A 93 2.39 -6.05 -1.42
C GLY A 93 1.91 -6.37 -0.03
N ASP A 94 1.76 -7.66 0.22
CA ASP A 94 1.33 -8.23 1.51
C ASP A 94 2.46 -9.01 2.19
N SER A 95 2.10 -9.98 3.04
CA SER A 95 3.00 -10.91 3.72
C SER A 95 4.09 -11.54 2.85
N ILE A 96 3.81 -11.86 1.57
CA ILE A 96 4.82 -12.47 0.71
C ILE A 96 5.92 -11.47 0.38
N THR A 97 5.55 -10.20 0.19
CA THR A 97 6.49 -9.12 -0.07
C THR A 97 7.16 -8.64 1.22
N GLU A 98 6.44 -8.61 2.35
CA GLU A 98 7.02 -8.29 3.66
C GLU A 98 8.11 -9.28 4.07
N ALA A 99 7.96 -10.57 3.71
CA ALA A 99 8.95 -11.59 4.01
C ALA A 99 10.37 -11.25 3.49
N TRP A 100 10.51 -10.39 2.48
CA TRP A 100 11.83 -9.89 2.06
C TRP A 100 12.58 -9.10 3.14
N LEU A 101 11.87 -8.56 4.14
CA LEU A 101 12.45 -7.94 5.34
C LEU A 101 12.81 -8.95 6.44
N GLY A 102 12.44 -10.23 6.27
CA GLY A 102 12.55 -11.23 7.34
C GLY A 102 11.42 -11.16 8.35
N THR A 103 10.39 -10.33 8.11
CA THR A 103 9.34 -10.03 9.10
C THR A 103 7.94 -10.47 8.65
N SER A 104 7.01 -10.48 9.60
CA SER A 104 5.56 -10.48 9.39
C SER A 104 4.89 -9.62 10.44
N MET A 105 4.14 -8.58 10.04
CA MET A 105 3.61 -7.55 10.94
C MET A 105 4.71 -6.83 11.75
N ASP A 106 5.86 -6.53 11.14
CA ASP A 106 7.01 -5.85 11.78
C ASP A 106 7.69 -6.67 12.90
N GLU A 107 7.42 -7.98 12.95
CA GLU A 107 8.06 -8.91 13.87
C GLU A 107 8.86 -9.96 13.10
N ASP A 108 10.00 -10.37 13.65
CA ASP A 108 10.84 -11.42 13.06
C ASP A 108 10.03 -12.69 12.75
N SER A 109 10.18 -13.19 11.54
CA SER A 109 9.46 -14.35 11.05
C SER A 109 10.43 -15.45 10.67
N GLU A 110 10.40 -16.56 11.42
CA GLU A 110 11.18 -17.76 11.12
C GLU A 110 10.93 -18.28 9.69
N ARG A 111 9.72 -18.08 9.15
CA ARG A 111 9.38 -18.48 7.77
C ARG A 111 10.05 -17.63 6.70
N ALA A 112 10.45 -16.42 7.07
CA ALA A 112 11.10 -15.44 6.21
C ALA A 112 12.61 -15.34 6.46
N ARG A 113 13.15 -16.22 7.32
CA ARG A 113 14.57 -16.27 7.61
C ARG A 113 15.37 -16.55 6.33
N GLY A 114 16.40 -15.75 6.06
CA GLY A 114 17.23 -15.86 4.86
C GLY A 114 16.72 -15.02 3.68
N CYS A 115 15.49 -14.50 3.72
CA CYS A 115 14.95 -13.69 2.63
C CYS A 115 15.69 -12.34 2.45
N PRO A 116 16.10 -11.61 3.52
CA PRO A 116 16.88 -10.38 3.36
C PRO A 116 18.20 -10.58 2.61
N GLU A 117 18.89 -11.69 2.86
CA GLU A 117 20.15 -12.04 2.20
C GLU A 117 19.94 -12.32 0.72
N VAL A 118 18.86 -13.02 0.36
CA VAL A 118 18.49 -13.26 -1.05
C VAL A 118 18.15 -11.95 -1.75
N LEU A 119 17.45 -11.02 -1.09
CA LEU A 119 17.14 -9.71 -1.66
C LEU A 119 18.42 -8.95 -2.01
N SER A 120 19.37 -8.88 -1.07
CA SER A 120 20.65 -8.21 -1.28
C SER A 120 21.50 -8.89 -2.36
N ASP A 121 21.51 -10.22 -2.43
CA ASP A 121 22.28 -10.98 -3.43
C ASP A 121 21.71 -10.84 -4.86
N LYS A 122 20.37 -10.83 -5.00
CA LYS A 122 19.71 -10.78 -6.32
C LYS A 122 19.55 -9.37 -6.87
N PHE A 123 19.57 -8.36 -6.02
CA PHE A 123 19.39 -6.96 -6.44
C PHE A 123 20.54 -6.04 -5.96
N PRO A 124 21.81 -6.38 -6.23
CA PRO A 124 22.97 -5.67 -5.69
C PRO A 124 23.13 -4.24 -6.25
N ASP A 125 22.51 -3.95 -7.40
CA ASP A 125 22.53 -2.64 -8.06
C ASP A 125 21.30 -1.78 -7.75
N TYR A 126 20.42 -2.27 -6.87
CA TYR A 126 19.20 -1.58 -6.49
C TYR A 126 19.23 -1.19 -5.03
N SER A 127 18.44 -0.18 -4.69
CA SER A 127 18.15 0.21 -3.32
C SER A 127 16.70 -0.19 -3.00
N PRO A 128 16.45 -1.39 -2.45
CA PRO A 128 15.08 -1.85 -2.23
C PRO A 128 14.42 -1.11 -1.06
N LEU A 129 13.18 -0.68 -1.27
CA LEU A 129 12.26 -0.21 -0.24
C LEU A 129 11.02 -1.10 -0.25
N VAL A 130 10.85 -1.87 0.82
CA VAL A 130 9.70 -2.77 0.98
C VAL A 130 8.58 -2.02 1.70
N LEU A 131 7.43 -1.89 1.03
CA LEU A 131 6.22 -1.24 1.55
C LEU A 131 5.07 -2.25 1.53
N ALA A 132 5.16 -3.23 2.43
CA ALA A 132 4.26 -4.37 2.45
C ALA A 132 3.91 -4.75 3.90
N ILE A 133 2.65 -5.16 4.12
CA ILE A 133 2.17 -5.56 5.45
C ILE A 133 1.43 -6.90 5.37
N SER A 134 1.77 -7.81 6.27
CA SER A 134 1.19 -9.14 6.38
C SER A 134 -0.33 -9.10 6.53
N GLY A 135 -1.01 -9.85 5.66
CA GLY A 135 -2.47 -9.91 5.58
C GLY A 135 -3.13 -8.72 4.88
N ASP A 136 -2.37 -7.83 4.25
CA ASP A 136 -2.96 -6.76 3.46
C ASP A 136 -3.77 -7.27 2.27
N GLN A 137 -4.85 -6.54 2.04
CA GLN A 137 -5.72 -6.63 0.89
C GLN A 137 -5.51 -5.41 0.00
N THR A 138 -6.02 -5.45 -1.22
CA THR A 138 -5.86 -4.37 -2.22
C THR A 138 -6.27 -3.00 -1.68
N GLN A 139 -7.39 -2.91 -0.97
CA GLN A 139 -7.89 -1.65 -0.41
C GLN A 139 -7.00 -1.05 0.68
N HIS A 140 -6.30 -1.90 1.44
CA HIS A 140 -5.40 -1.44 2.50
C HIS A 140 -4.18 -0.79 1.87
N LEU A 141 -3.53 -1.48 0.93
CA LEU A 141 -2.37 -0.93 0.22
C LEU A 141 -2.76 0.36 -0.52
N LEU A 142 -3.92 0.37 -1.19
CA LEU A 142 -4.44 1.57 -1.85
C LEU A 142 -4.58 2.75 -0.88
N TRP A 143 -5.13 2.52 0.32
CA TRP A 143 -5.22 3.55 1.35
C TRP A 143 -3.83 3.97 1.85
N ARG A 144 -2.92 3.04 2.13
CA ARG A 144 -1.56 3.35 2.63
C ARG A 144 -0.79 4.24 1.65
N LEU A 145 -0.88 3.95 0.34
CA LEU A 145 -0.30 4.75 -0.74
C LEU A 145 -0.84 6.19 -0.80
N GLN A 146 -2.07 6.40 -0.35
CA GLN A 146 -2.71 7.72 -0.23
C GLN A 146 -2.43 8.42 1.11
N ASN A 147 -1.86 7.70 2.07
CA ASN A 147 -1.65 8.17 3.44
C ASN A 147 -0.17 8.09 3.85
N GLY A 148 0.73 8.45 2.93
CA GLY A 148 2.15 8.70 3.25
C GLY A 148 3.12 7.54 2.96
N GLU A 149 2.64 6.35 2.58
CA GLU A 149 3.51 5.25 2.14
C GLU A 149 3.90 5.33 0.67
N TRP A 150 4.13 6.53 0.16
CA TRP A 150 4.79 6.72 -1.12
C TRP A 150 5.93 7.71 -0.94
N PRO A 151 7.16 7.41 -1.39
CA PRO A 151 8.27 8.35 -1.24
C PRO A 151 8.01 9.63 -2.05
N SER A 152 8.43 10.77 -1.52
CA SER A 152 8.13 12.09 -2.10
C SER A 152 8.75 12.32 -3.49
N ALA A 153 9.89 11.69 -3.78
CA ALA A 153 10.51 11.69 -5.09
C ALA A 153 11.33 10.42 -5.32
N VAL A 154 11.02 9.68 -6.39
CA VAL A 154 11.80 8.51 -6.82
C VAL A 154 11.91 8.53 -8.35
N PRO A 155 12.93 9.19 -8.92
CA PRO A 155 13.06 9.26 -10.37
C PRO A 155 13.42 7.88 -10.94
N SER A 156 12.81 7.52 -12.07
CA SER A 156 13.11 6.28 -12.81
C SER A 156 13.02 5.01 -11.94
N ALA A 157 12.01 4.94 -11.06
CA ALA A 157 11.82 3.82 -10.14
C ALA A 157 11.46 2.53 -10.88
N THR A 158 11.97 1.39 -10.38
CA THR A 158 11.39 0.08 -10.66
C THR A 158 10.42 -0.26 -9.52
N VAL A 159 9.16 -0.51 -9.83
CA VAL A 159 8.14 -0.89 -8.84
C VAL A 159 7.69 -2.32 -9.14
N ILE A 160 7.64 -3.16 -8.10
CA ILE A 160 7.09 -4.51 -8.18
C ILE A 160 5.87 -4.57 -7.27
N LEU A 161 4.72 -4.96 -7.84
CA LEU A 161 3.46 -5.11 -7.12
C LEU A 161 3.03 -6.57 -7.11
N MET A 162 2.75 -7.10 -5.92
CA MET A 162 2.01 -8.36 -5.76
C MET A 162 1.02 -8.24 -4.59
N ILE A 163 -0.27 -8.24 -4.90
CA ILE A 163 -1.33 -8.06 -3.91
C ILE A 163 -2.61 -8.77 -4.36
N GLY A 164 -3.45 -9.18 -3.41
CA GLY A 164 -4.80 -9.68 -3.70
C GLY A 164 -5.08 -11.11 -3.23
N THR A 165 -4.06 -11.91 -2.87
CA THR A 165 -4.29 -13.27 -2.34
C THR A 165 -5.12 -13.26 -1.05
N ASN A 166 -4.98 -12.21 -0.24
CA ASN A 166 -5.78 -12.05 0.98
C ASN A 166 -7.23 -11.66 0.70
N ASN A 167 -7.53 -10.97 -0.41
CA ASN A 167 -8.91 -10.68 -0.81
C ASN A 167 -9.66 -12.00 -1.09
N LEU A 168 -9.08 -12.89 -1.91
CA LEU A 168 -9.60 -14.25 -2.11
C LEU A 168 -9.68 -15.01 -0.78
N GLY A 169 -8.64 -14.88 0.05
CA GLY A 169 -8.57 -15.46 1.38
C GLY A 169 -9.72 -15.01 2.31
N ARG A 170 -10.25 -13.81 2.10
CA ARG A 170 -11.33 -13.19 2.87
C ARG A 170 -12.72 -13.34 2.28
N GLY A 171 -12.83 -13.92 1.09
CA GLY A 171 -14.11 -14.22 0.48
C GLY A 171 -14.53 -13.26 -0.63
N HIS A 172 -13.66 -12.35 -1.06
CA HIS A 172 -13.95 -11.52 -2.23
C HIS A 172 -13.93 -12.36 -3.50
N LEU A 173 -14.80 -12.01 -4.44
CA LEU A 173 -14.86 -12.69 -5.74
C LEU A 173 -13.59 -12.40 -6.55
N PRO A 174 -13.19 -13.31 -7.47
CA PRO A 174 -12.04 -13.08 -8.35
C PRO A 174 -12.13 -11.75 -9.12
N GLY A 175 -13.30 -11.44 -9.69
CA GLY A 175 -13.49 -10.19 -10.42
C GLY A 175 -13.39 -8.93 -9.54
N GLU A 176 -13.84 -8.99 -8.29
CA GLU A 176 -13.67 -7.89 -7.33
C GLU A 176 -12.20 -7.72 -6.95
N THR A 177 -11.52 -8.84 -6.70
CA THR A 177 -10.09 -8.86 -6.38
C THR A 177 -9.27 -8.28 -7.52
N ALA A 178 -9.54 -8.69 -8.76
CA ALA A 178 -8.87 -8.15 -9.95
C ALA A 178 -9.08 -6.64 -10.09
N ARG A 179 -10.32 -6.14 -9.89
CA ARG A 179 -10.58 -4.69 -9.86
C ARG A 179 -9.79 -3.98 -8.76
N GLY A 180 -9.64 -4.61 -7.60
CA GLY A 180 -8.80 -4.09 -6.51
C GLY A 180 -7.33 -3.97 -6.91
N VAL A 181 -6.77 -5.01 -7.56
CA VAL A 181 -5.39 -4.97 -8.07
C VAL A 181 -5.23 -3.86 -9.11
N VAL A 182 -6.16 -3.74 -10.06
CA VAL A 182 -6.15 -2.69 -11.10
C VAL A 182 -6.25 -1.29 -10.48
N ALA A 183 -7.04 -1.12 -9.41
CA ALA A 183 -7.12 0.15 -8.70
C ALA A 183 -5.75 0.54 -8.10
N VAL A 184 -5.03 -0.42 -7.49
CA VAL A 184 -3.67 -0.20 -6.98
C VAL A 184 -2.69 0.12 -8.13
N VAL A 185 -2.77 -0.59 -9.26
CA VAL A 185 -1.95 -0.31 -10.45
C VAL A 185 -2.15 1.13 -10.93
N ASN A 186 -3.40 1.57 -11.05
CA ASN A 186 -3.73 2.94 -11.46
C ASN A 186 -3.22 3.99 -10.46
N GLU A 187 -3.32 3.72 -9.15
CA GLU A 187 -2.80 4.60 -8.10
C GLU A 187 -1.28 4.77 -8.22
N ILE A 188 -0.55 3.68 -8.47
CA ILE A 188 0.90 3.68 -8.67
C ILE A 188 1.26 4.45 -9.93
N LEU A 189 0.57 4.18 -11.05
CA LEU A 189 0.85 4.83 -12.34
C LEU A 189 0.74 6.36 -12.29
N GLN A 190 -0.17 6.90 -11.48
CA GLN A 190 -0.31 8.34 -11.26
C GLN A 190 0.90 8.98 -10.57
N ARG A 191 1.71 8.17 -9.88
CA ARG A 191 2.89 8.61 -9.12
C ARG A 191 4.21 8.36 -9.85
N LEU A 192 4.17 7.53 -10.89
CA LEU A 192 5.34 7.20 -11.68
C LEU A 192 5.64 8.29 -12.71
N ASP A 193 6.90 8.65 -12.83
CA ASP A 193 7.38 9.42 -13.97
C ASP A 193 7.38 8.58 -15.26
N GLY A 194 7.73 9.19 -16.39
CA GLY A 194 7.76 8.51 -17.69
C GLY A 194 8.88 7.47 -17.84
N ALA A 195 9.92 7.56 -17.01
CA ALA A 195 11.09 6.66 -17.06
C ALA A 195 10.93 5.44 -16.14
N SER A 196 10.01 5.51 -15.18
CA SER A 196 9.72 4.46 -14.22
C SER A 196 8.99 3.27 -14.86
N LYS A 197 9.15 2.10 -14.24
CA LYS A 197 8.54 0.83 -14.67
C LYS A 197 7.77 0.19 -13.52
N LEU A 198 6.65 -0.43 -13.83
CA LEU A 198 5.81 -1.21 -12.92
C LEU A 198 5.71 -2.64 -13.41
N LEU A 199 6.20 -3.58 -12.61
CA LEU A 199 5.98 -5.01 -12.79
C LEU A 199 4.84 -5.46 -11.86
N VAL A 200 3.74 -5.90 -12.46
CA VAL A 200 2.61 -6.51 -11.74
C VAL A 200 2.80 -8.02 -11.76
N LEU A 201 3.04 -8.61 -10.60
CA LEU A 201 3.12 -10.06 -10.47
C LEU A 201 1.73 -10.65 -10.29
N GLY A 202 1.44 -11.71 -11.04
CA GLY A 202 0.27 -12.56 -10.83
C GLY A 202 0.26 -13.16 -9.43
N LEU A 203 -0.93 -13.47 -8.92
CA LEU A 203 -1.09 -14.22 -7.69
C LEU A 203 -0.44 -15.60 -7.84
N LEU A 204 0.36 -15.98 -6.85
CA LEU A 204 1.04 -17.27 -6.81
C LEU A 204 0.05 -18.41 -6.52
N PRO A 205 0.37 -19.65 -6.94
CA PRO A 205 -0.42 -20.83 -6.62
C PRO A 205 -0.64 -20.97 -5.12
N ARG A 206 -1.91 -21.20 -4.75
CA ARG A 206 -2.31 -21.32 -3.34
C ARG A 206 -3.21 -22.53 -3.13
N GLY A 207 -2.79 -23.37 -2.20
CA GLY A 207 -3.65 -24.37 -1.57
C GLY A 207 -4.00 -23.93 -0.15
N ASP A 208 -5.14 -24.37 0.36
CA ASP A 208 -5.53 -24.14 1.75
C ASP A 208 -5.23 -25.33 2.67
N GLY A 209 -4.59 -26.37 2.14
CA GLY A 209 -4.31 -27.61 2.88
C GLY A 209 -5.60 -28.20 3.46
N SER A 210 -5.60 -28.52 4.76
CA SER A 210 -6.75 -29.08 5.48
C SER A 210 -7.75 -28.04 6.02
N ARG A 211 -7.53 -26.73 5.78
CA ARG A 211 -8.44 -25.67 6.26
C ARG A 211 -9.68 -25.59 5.37
N ILE A 212 -10.69 -26.40 5.66
CA ILE A 212 -12.00 -26.29 5.02
C ILE A 212 -12.76 -25.09 5.60
N LEU A 213 -12.73 -23.93 4.93
CA LEU A 213 -13.54 -22.77 5.31
C LEU A 213 -14.89 -22.80 4.56
N LYS A 214 -15.77 -23.74 4.93
CA LYS A 214 -17.11 -23.94 4.31
C LYS A 214 -17.99 -22.68 4.29
N ARG A 215 -17.71 -21.69 5.15
CA ARG A 215 -18.51 -20.46 5.28
C ARG A 215 -18.14 -19.35 4.28
N LEU A 216 -17.11 -19.53 3.45
CA LEU A 216 -16.63 -18.52 2.50
C LEU A 216 -16.94 -18.90 1.05
N CYS A 217 -18.18 -19.32 0.86
CA CYS A 217 -18.74 -19.80 -0.38
C CYS A 217 -19.62 -18.72 -1.02
N PRO A 218 -19.33 -18.21 -2.23
CA PRO A 218 -18.05 -18.20 -2.98
C PRO A 218 -16.98 -17.31 -2.30
N PRO A 219 -15.70 -17.31 -2.75
CA PRO A 219 -15.08 -18.00 -3.89
C PRO A 219 -14.52 -19.38 -3.54
N ARG A 220 -14.76 -19.90 -2.33
CA ARG A 220 -14.13 -21.15 -1.85
C ARG A 220 -14.89 -22.41 -2.21
N CYS A 221 -15.93 -22.35 -3.03
CA CYS A 221 -16.65 -23.51 -3.53
C CYS A 221 -17.17 -23.31 -4.95
N ASP A 222 -17.51 -24.45 -5.56
CA ASP A 222 -18.21 -24.50 -6.83
C ASP A 222 -19.66 -24.00 -6.72
N ARG A 223 -20.37 -24.00 -7.85
CA ARG A 223 -21.78 -23.57 -7.93
C ARG A 223 -22.73 -24.45 -7.11
N GLN A 224 -22.29 -25.64 -6.71
CA GLN A 224 -23.02 -26.61 -5.92
C GLN A 224 -22.71 -26.48 -4.41
N GLY A 225 -21.83 -25.54 -4.03
CA GLY A 225 -21.42 -25.31 -2.64
C GLY A 225 -20.33 -26.28 -2.16
N ALA A 226 -19.75 -27.11 -3.04
CA ALA A 226 -18.66 -28.01 -2.68
C ALA A 226 -17.35 -27.23 -2.61
N PRO A 227 -16.62 -27.25 -1.48
CA PRO A 227 -15.39 -26.49 -1.33
C PRO A 227 -14.35 -26.85 -2.40
N TYR A 228 -13.72 -25.86 -3.01
CA TYR A 228 -12.57 -26.11 -3.87
C TYR A 228 -11.41 -26.65 -3.03
N SER A 229 -10.79 -27.74 -3.48
CA SER A 229 -9.57 -28.28 -2.88
C SER A 229 -8.36 -27.35 -3.09
N SER A 230 -8.47 -26.39 -4.01
CA SER A 230 -7.41 -25.49 -4.45
C SER A 230 -7.97 -24.13 -4.85
N PHE A 231 -7.21 -23.05 -4.59
CA PHE A 231 -7.59 -21.69 -5.00
C PHE A 231 -7.22 -21.42 -6.45
N MET A 232 -6.59 -22.38 -7.12
CA MET A 232 -6.07 -22.21 -8.48
C MET A 232 -7.11 -21.69 -9.47
N PRO A 233 -8.39 -22.13 -9.51
CA PRO A 233 -9.37 -21.54 -10.42
C PRO A 233 -9.62 -20.04 -10.15
N ALA A 234 -9.69 -19.65 -8.87
CA ALA A 234 -9.86 -18.24 -8.49
C ALA A 234 -8.62 -17.41 -8.78
N VAL A 235 -7.42 -17.95 -8.47
CA VAL A 235 -6.11 -17.34 -8.77
C VAL A 235 -5.95 -17.13 -10.28
N ALA A 236 -6.20 -18.17 -11.10
CA ALA A 236 -6.11 -18.09 -12.55
C ALA A 236 -7.08 -17.03 -13.11
N LYS A 237 -8.30 -16.95 -12.57
CA LYS A 237 -9.26 -15.93 -12.96
C LYS A 237 -8.79 -14.52 -12.61
N VAL A 238 -8.23 -14.31 -11.42
CA VAL A 238 -7.63 -13.00 -11.05
C VAL A 238 -6.48 -12.65 -11.98
N ASN A 239 -5.54 -13.57 -12.20
CA ASN A 239 -4.37 -13.34 -13.05
C ASN A 239 -4.78 -12.99 -14.48
N SER A 240 -5.72 -13.74 -15.06
CA SER A 240 -6.25 -13.47 -16.40
C SER A 240 -6.92 -12.10 -16.50
N ASP A 241 -7.76 -11.72 -15.52
CA ASP A 241 -8.43 -10.43 -15.51
C ASP A 241 -7.43 -9.26 -15.36
N VAL A 242 -6.43 -9.41 -14.50
CA VAL A 242 -5.37 -8.40 -14.29
C VAL A 242 -4.49 -8.29 -15.52
N GLN A 243 -4.09 -9.40 -16.14
CA GLN A 243 -3.31 -9.41 -17.37
C GLN A 243 -4.03 -8.68 -18.50
N GLN A 244 -5.33 -8.96 -18.68
CA GLN A 244 -6.15 -8.29 -19.68
C GLN A 244 -6.22 -6.79 -19.38
N ALA A 245 -6.54 -6.41 -18.14
CA ALA A 245 -6.64 -5.00 -17.77
C ALA A 245 -5.33 -4.24 -17.95
N VAL A 246 -4.18 -4.84 -17.58
CA VAL A 246 -2.85 -4.24 -17.81
C VAL A 246 -2.57 -4.08 -19.31
N SER A 247 -2.96 -5.06 -20.14
CA SER A 247 -2.79 -4.98 -21.59
C SER A 247 -3.63 -3.85 -22.19
N ASP A 248 -4.85 -3.65 -21.69
CA ASP A 248 -5.79 -2.62 -22.15
C ASP A 248 -5.36 -1.19 -21.78
N LEU A 249 -4.42 -1.02 -20.84
CA LEU A 249 -3.86 0.30 -20.51
C LEU A 249 -3.02 0.87 -21.66
N HIS A 250 -2.46 0.02 -22.53
CA HIS A 250 -1.51 0.39 -23.58
C HIS A 250 -0.31 1.23 -23.08
N ASP A 251 0.02 1.15 -21.78
CA ASP A 251 1.11 1.88 -21.15
C ASP A 251 2.37 1.01 -21.09
N GLN A 252 3.41 1.42 -21.84
CA GLN A 252 4.71 0.72 -21.93
C GLN A 252 5.52 0.73 -20.62
N ARG A 253 5.04 1.42 -19.58
CA ARG A 253 5.64 1.39 -18.25
C ARG A 253 5.20 0.16 -17.46
N VAL A 254 4.07 -0.45 -17.79
CA VAL A 254 3.50 -1.57 -17.01
C VAL A 254 3.68 -2.89 -17.73
N VAL A 255 4.16 -3.89 -17.00
CA VAL A 255 4.27 -5.27 -17.47
C VAL A 255 3.58 -6.17 -16.45
N PHE A 256 2.78 -7.11 -16.94
CA PHE A 256 2.25 -8.20 -16.12
C PHE A 256 3.11 -9.46 -16.30
N ALA A 257 3.44 -10.13 -15.20
CA ALA A 257 4.15 -11.41 -15.23
C ALA A 257 3.44 -12.44 -14.34
N ASP A 258 3.03 -13.56 -14.93
CA ASP A 258 2.51 -14.71 -14.20
C ASP A 258 3.64 -15.68 -13.87
N CYS A 259 4.23 -15.54 -12.68
CA CYS A 259 5.27 -16.44 -12.18
C CYS A 259 4.72 -17.76 -11.61
N GLY A 260 3.40 -17.93 -11.62
CA GLY A 260 2.67 -19.07 -11.06
C GLY A 260 2.04 -19.99 -12.11
N ALA A 261 2.04 -19.59 -13.38
CA ALA A 261 1.51 -20.40 -14.47
C ALA A 261 2.35 -21.68 -14.62
N VAL A 262 1.67 -22.82 -14.52
CA VAL A 262 2.18 -24.17 -14.79
C VAL A 262 1.62 -24.69 -16.11
#